data_AF-A0A0B7GCL5-F1
#
_entry.id   AF-A0A0B7GCL5-F1
#
_cell.length_a   1.000
_cell.length_b   1.000
_cell.length_c   1.000
_cell.angle_alpha   90.00
_cell.angle_beta   90.00
_cell.angle_gamma   90.00
#
_symmetry.space_group_name_H-M   'P 1'
#
loop_
_entity.id
_entity.type
_entity.pdbx_description
1 polymer ?
#
loop_
_entity_poly.entity_id
_entity_poly.type
_entity_poly.pdbx_seq_one_letter_code
_entity_poly.pdbx_strand_id
1 'polypeptide(L)'
;MKPRLAALSALSLALLLTGCTQYTWVKPGLSDAEMHKKLTECEAQALVDLPPDNVVTGSSSEKTDKKHKKQDVETSYTVEDANEYQRETLVDSCMFKSGWDKVEVQ
;
A
#
# COMPACT_ATOMS: atom_id res chain seq x y z
N MET A 1 24.94 37.14 -7.11
CA MET A 1 23.74 36.27 -7.14
C MET A 1 22.56 37.05 -6.59
N LYS A 2 21.44 37.18 -7.33
CA LYS A 2 20.32 38.06 -6.95
C LYS A 2 19.62 37.50 -5.70
N PRO A 3 19.37 38.30 -4.65
CA PRO A 3 18.79 37.82 -3.38
C PRO A 3 17.42 37.13 -3.57
N ARG A 4 16.70 37.50 -4.64
CA ARG A 4 15.45 36.85 -5.05
C ARG A 4 15.61 35.39 -5.49
N LEU A 5 16.72 35.03 -6.16
CA LEU A 5 17.00 33.66 -6.57
C LEU A 5 17.40 32.77 -5.38
N ALA A 6 18.12 33.34 -4.40
CA ALA A 6 18.47 32.64 -3.17
C ALA A 6 17.22 32.37 -2.30
N ALA A 7 16.32 33.34 -2.20
CA ALA A 7 15.05 33.19 -1.47
C ALA A 7 14.13 32.13 -2.11
N LEU A 8 14.03 32.11 -3.44
CA LEU A 8 13.26 31.08 -4.17
C LEU A 8 13.86 29.69 -3.96
N SER A 9 15.18 29.56 -4.03
CA SER A 9 15.88 28.28 -3.79
C SER A 9 15.69 27.75 -2.35
N ALA A 10 15.68 28.64 -1.35
CA ALA A 10 15.43 28.26 0.04
C ALA A 10 13.98 27.82 0.27
N LEU A 11 13.03 28.46 -0.41
CA LEU A 11 11.60 28.10 -0.34
C LEU A 11 11.32 26.74 -1.01
N SER A 12 11.95 26.46 -2.15
CA SER A 12 11.88 25.16 -2.82
C SER A 12 12.41 24.02 -1.95
N LEU A 13 13.50 24.26 -1.21
CA LEU A 13 14.11 23.27 -0.33
C LEU A 13 13.21 22.97 0.87
N ALA A 14 12.53 23.98 1.43
CA ALA A 14 11.58 23.81 2.54
C ALA A 14 10.33 23.01 2.16
N LEU A 15 9.87 23.08 0.90
CA LEU A 15 8.73 22.31 0.41
C LEU A 15 9.06 20.82 0.18
N LEU A 16 10.34 20.47 0.01
CA LEU A 16 10.78 19.07 -0.12
C LEU A 16 10.92 18.37 1.25
N LEU A 17 10.84 19.12 2.35
CA LEU A 17 10.92 18.63 3.73
C LEU A 17 9.55 18.26 4.34
N THR A 18 8.44 18.43 3.62
CA THR A 18 7.15 17.84 4.02
C THR A 18 7.21 16.34 3.69
N GLY A 19 7.93 15.59 4.54
CA GLY A 19 8.28 14.20 4.35
C GLY A 19 7.10 13.24 4.47
N CYS A 20 7.27 12.05 3.90
CA CYS A 20 6.31 10.95 3.97
C CYS A 20 5.99 10.62 5.44
N THR A 21 4.75 10.85 5.86
CA THR A 21 4.26 10.41 7.17
C THR A 21 4.21 8.89 7.17
N GLN A 22 5.17 8.24 7.83
CA GLN A 22 5.17 6.79 7.98
C GLN A 22 4.52 6.44 9.32
N TYR A 23 3.76 5.34 9.38
CA TYR A 23 3.17 4.87 10.63
C TYR A 23 3.84 3.58 11.06
N THR A 24 3.98 3.38 12.37
CA THR A 24 4.46 2.14 12.96
C THR A 24 3.63 1.72 14.16
N TRP A 25 3.68 0.43 14.50
CA TRP A 25 3.03 -0.14 15.67
C TRP A 25 3.99 -0.19 16.84
N VAL A 26 3.59 0.37 17.99
CA VAL A 26 4.40 0.37 19.21
C VAL A 26 3.65 -0.22 20.38
N LYS A 27 4.39 -0.92 21.24
CA LYS A 27 3.91 -1.37 22.54
C LYS A 27 5.08 -1.35 23.53
N PRO A 28 4.98 -0.61 24.66
CA PRO A 28 6.10 -0.46 25.58
C PRO A 28 6.63 -1.81 26.09
N GLY A 29 7.95 -2.00 26.00
CA GLY A 29 8.63 -3.19 26.48
C GLY A 29 8.60 -4.39 25.53
N LEU A 30 8.04 -4.27 24.33
CA LEU A 30 8.09 -5.30 23.30
C LEU A 30 9.00 -4.91 22.14
N SER A 31 9.49 -5.93 21.45
CA SER A 31 10.37 -5.83 20.29
C SER A 31 9.60 -5.78 18.96
N ASP A 32 10.27 -5.32 17.90
CA ASP A 32 9.73 -5.34 16.54
C ASP A 32 9.41 -6.74 16.05
N ALA A 33 10.15 -7.76 16.51
CA ALA A 33 9.86 -9.16 16.18
C ALA A 33 8.49 -9.59 16.73
N GLU A 34 8.14 -9.17 17.94
CA GLU A 34 6.83 -9.43 18.54
C GLU A 34 5.73 -8.62 17.85
N MET A 35 6.04 -7.39 17.43
CA MET A 35 5.16 -6.57 16.61
C MET A 35 4.81 -7.26 15.28
N HIS A 36 5.82 -7.68 14.52
CA HIS A 36 5.62 -8.35 13.24
C HIS A 36 4.88 -9.67 13.39
N LYS A 37 5.23 -10.49 14.40
CA LYS A 37 4.48 -11.71 14.70
C LYS A 37 3.00 -11.40 14.90
N LYS A 38 2.68 -10.36 15.68
CA LYS A 38 1.29 -10.01 15.95
C LYS A 38 0.58 -9.44 14.73
N LEU A 39 1.27 -8.61 13.95
CA LEU A 39 0.75 -8.06 12.70
C LEU A 39 0.39 -9.18 11.73
N THR A 40 1.27 -10.16 11.53
CA THR A 40 1.00 -11.32 10.67
C THR A 40 -0.18 -12.17 11.17
N GLU A 41 -0.33 -12.37 12.48
CA GLU A 41 -1.52 -13.02 13.05
C GLU A 41 -2.80 -12.25 12.71
N CYS A 42 -2.77 -10.91 12.80
CA CYS A 42 -3.90 -10.06 12.49
C CYS A 42 -4.23 -10.03 10.99
N GLU A 43 -3.23 -9.98 10.12
CA GLU A 43 -3.40 -10.07 8.65
C GLU A 43 -4.01 -11.41 8.24
N ALA A 44 -3.55 -12.52 8.83
CA ALA A 44 -4.09 -13.84 8.57
C ALA A 44 -5.56 -13.94 8.99
N GLN A 45 -5.91 -13.42 10.17
CA GLN A 45 -7.31 -13.39 10.63
C GLN A 45 -8.17 -12.51 9.72
N ALA A 46 -7.67 -11.35 9.30
CA ALA A 46 -8.40 -10.44 8.42
C ALA A 46 -8.70 -11.07 7.06
N LEU A 47 -7.82 -11.91 6.52
CA LEU A 47 -8.07 -12.69 5.29
C LEU A 47 -9.13 -13.78 5.47
N VAL A 48 -9.26 -14.36 6.67
CA VAL A 48 -10.31 -15.33 6.99
C VAL A 48 -11.66 -14.64 7.12
N ASP A 49 -11.69 -13.50 7.83
CA ASP A 49 -12.91 -12.75 8.11
C ASP A 49 -13.43 -11.99 6.88
N LEU A 50 -12.51 -11.48 6.05
CA LEU A 50 -12.80 -10.78 4.81
C LEU A 50 -11.89 -11.26 3.67
N PRO A 51 -12.25 -12.39 3.02
CA PRO A 51 -11.49 -12.95 1.91
C PRO A 51 -11.37 -11.97 0.74
N PRO A 52 -10.31 -12.11 -0.10
CA PRO A 52 -10.17 -11.31 -1.30
C PRO A 52 -11.37 -11.43 -2.24
N ASP A 53 -11.87 -10.29 -2.72
CA ASP A 53 -12.90 -10.20 -3.75
C ASP A 53 -12.27 -9.68 -5.05
N ASN A 54 -11.72 -10.62 -5.82
CA ASN A 54 -10.99 -10.34 -7.04
C ASN A 54 -11.95 -9.90 -8.16
N VAL A 55 -11.95 -8.61 -8.47
CA VAL A 55 -12.77 -8.01 -9.52
C VAL A 55 -11.90 -7.59 -10.72
N VAL A 56 -12.39 -7.86 -11.93
CA VAL A 56 -11.73 -7.40 -13.15
C VAL A 56 -12.04 -5.92 -13.35
N THR A 57 -11.04 -5.06 -13.24
CA THR A 57 -11.19 -3.60 -13.38
C THR A 57 -10.81 -3.11 -14.77
N GLY A 58 -10.11 -3.93 -15.55
CA GLY A 58 -9.72 -3.59 -16.91
C GLY A 58 -9.39 -4.82 -17.74
N SER A 59 -9.45 -4.65 -19.06
CA SER A 59 -8.97 -5.63 -20.02
C SER A 59 -8.29 -4.93 -21.18
N SER A 60 -7.15 -5.45 -21.63
CA SER A 60 -6.51 -5.03 -22.87
C SER A 60 -6.29 -6.23 -23.77
N SER A 61 -6.58 -6.07 -25.06
CA SER A 61 -6.36 -7.11 -26.07
C SER A 61 -5.36 -6.61 -27.10
N GLU A 62 -4.27 -7.37 -27.29
CA GLU A 62 -3.31 -7.14 -28.36
C GLU A 62 -3.49 -8.19 -29.46
N LYS A 63 -3.57 -7.72 -30.70
CA LYS A 63 -3.65 -8.59 -31.88
C LYS A 63 -2.28 -8.64 -32.53
N THR A 64 -1.67 -9.82 -32.56
CA THR A 64 -0.41 -10.02 -33.29
C THR A 64 -0.71 -10.60 -34.67
N ASP A 65 -0.57 -9.78 -35.72
CA ASP A 65 -0.68 -10.27 -37.10
C ASP A 65 0.58 -11.03 -37.51
N LYS A 66 0.53 -12.36 -37.42
CA LYS A 66 1.53 -13.23 -38.05
C LYS A 66 1.12 -13.46 -39.50
N LYS A 67 1.94 -12.97 -40.45
CA LYS A 67 1.67 -12.93 -41.90
C LYS A 67 1.07 -14.19 -42.55
N HIS A 68 1.12 -15.38 -41.93
CA HIS A 68 0.58 -16.62 -42.52
C HIS A 68 -0.05 -17.62 -41.51
N LYS A 69 -0.48 -17.21 -40.31
CA LYS A 69 -1.22 -18.07 -39.36
C LYS A 69 -2.34 -17.31 -38.64
N LYS A 70 -3.33 -18.04 -38.10
CA LYS A 70 -4.49 -17.51 -37.36
C LYS A 70 -4.07 -16.38 -36.40
N GLN A 71 -4.88 -15.32 -36.32
CA GLN A 71 -4.69 -14.22 -35.39
C GLN A 71 -4.70 -14.75 -33.95
N ASP A 72 -3.58 -14.59 -33.25
CA ASP A 72 -3.51 -14.79 -31.81
C ASP A 72 -3.96 -13.47 -31.16
N VAL A 73 -5.09 -13.49 -30.45
CA VAL A 73 -5.57 -12.36 -29.65
C VAL A 73 -5.20 -12.67 -28.20
N GLU A 74 -4.18 -11.99 -27.68
CA GLU A 74 -3.83 -12.09 -26.27
C GLU A 74 -4.65 -11.04 -25.52
N THR A 75 -5.43 -11.48 -24.53
CA THR A 75 -6.20 -10.58 -23.67
C THR A 75 -5.66 -10.67 -22.26
N SER A 76 -5.14 -9.56 -21.75
CA SER A 76 -4.74 -9.39 -20.37
C SER A 76 -5.85 -8.71 -19.57
N TYR A 77 -5.97 -9.09 -18.30
CA TYR A 77 -6.95 -8.55 -17.37
C TYR A 77 -6.23 -7.90 -16.19
N THR A 78 -6.71 -6.74 -15.78
CA THR A 78 -6.35 -6.14 -14.50
C THR A 78 -7.35 -6.64 -13.47
N VAL A 79 -6.84 -7.20 -12.37
CA VAL A 79 -7.65 -7.73 -11.27
C VAL A 79 -7.26 -6.99 -10.00
N GLU A 80 -8.25 -6.45 -9.31
CA GLU A 80 -8.09 -5.77 -8.02
C GLU A 80 -8.90 -6.50 -6.95
N ASP A 81 -8.44 -6.45 -5.70
CA ASP A 81 -9.20 -6.98 -4.57
C ASP A 81 -10.09 -5.87 -3.99
N ALA A 82 -11.39 -5.96 -4.24
CA ALA A 82 -12.37 -4.97 -3.79
C ALA A 82 -12.45 -4.84 -2.25
N ASN A 83 -11.92 -5.82 -1.52
CA ASN A 83 -11.94 -5.87 -0.06
C ASN A 83 -10.62 -5.43 0.59
N GLU A 84 -9.59 -5.09 -0.18
CA GLU A 84 -8.26 -4.79 0.34
C GLU A 84 -8.28 -3.70 1.43
N TYR A 85 -8.88 -2.56 1.12
CA TYR A 85 -8.94 -1.42 2.04
C TYR A 85 -9.73 -1.72 3.32
N GLN A 86 -10.86 -2.41 3.20
CA GLN A 86 -11.69 -2.79 4.35
C GLN A 86 -10.96 -3.81 5.23
N ARG A 87 -10.14 -4.68 4.62
CA ARG A 87 -9.34 -5.66 5.34
C ARG A 87 -8.27 -5.00 6.20
N GLU A 88 -7.66 -3.89 5.76
CA GLU A 88 -6.73 -3.10 6.60
C GLU A 88 -7.40 -2.62 7.89
N THR A 89 -8.70 -2.27 7.86
CA THR A 89 -9.44 -1.88 9.06
C THR A 89 -9.56 -3.02 10.07
N LEU A 90 -9.68 -4.27 9.59
CA LEU A 90 -9.70 -5.45 10.47
C LEU A 90 -8.33 -5.70 11.11
N VAL A 91 -7.25 -5.48 10.36
CA VAL A 91 -5.87 -5.58 10.87
C VAL A 91 -5.64 -4.52 11.96
N ASP A 92 -5.95 -3.25 11.68
CA ASP A 92 -5.84 -2.16 12.65
C ASP A 92 -6.65 -2.48 13.92
N SER A 93 -7.91 -2.93 13.77
CA SER A 93 -8.76 -3.31 14.91
C SER A 93 -8.14 -4.43 15.75
N CYS A 94 -7.56 -5.45 15.11
CA CYS A 94 -6.88 -6.56 15.79
C CYS A 94 -5.64 -6.10 16.57
N MET A 95 -4.83 -5.21 15.97
CA MET A 95 -3.64 -4.63 16.60
C MET A 95 -4.02 -3.80 17.83
N PHE A 96 -5.00 -2.91 17.70
CA PHE A 96 -5.51 -2.11 18.83
C PHE A 96 -6.06 -2.98 19.97
N LYS A 97 -6.87 -4.01 19.66
CA LYS A 97 -7.38 -4.96 20.65
C LYS A 97 -6.26 -5.73 21.37
N SER A 98 -5.12 -5.89 20.71
CA SER A 98 -3.92 -6.53 21.25
C SER A 98 -3.03 -5.55 22.06
N GLY A 99 -3.46 -4.30 22.19
CA GLY A 99 -2.80 -3.24 22.95
C GLY A 99 -1.60 -2.62 22.23
N TRP A 100 -1.56 -2.69 20.90
CA TRP A 100 -0.59 -1.95 20.09
C TRP A 100 -1.17 -0.59 19.71
N ASP A 101 -0.33 0.43 19.74
CA ASP A 101 -0.67 1.78 19.33
C ASP A 101 -0.04 2.11 17.97
N LYS A 102 -0.78 2.82 17.11
CA LYS A 102 -0.30 3.30 15.81
C LYS A 102 0.25 4.71 15.98
N VAL A 103 1.54 4.89 15.75
CA VAL A 103 2.22 6.18 15.90
C VAL A 103 2.83 6.63 14.58
N GLU A 104 2.75 7.92 14.32
CA GLU A 104 3.44 8.55 13.21
C GLU A 104 4.93 8.66 13.53
N VAL A 105 5.77 8.20 12.61
CA VAL A 105 7.22 8.36 12.64
C VAL A 105 7.62 9.41 11.59
N GLN A 106 8.34 10.43 12.06
CA GLN A 106 8.86 11.55 11.28
C GLN A 106 10.24 11.25 10.70
#